data_AF-A0A9E2B8I8-F1
#
_entry.id   AF-A0A9E2B8I8-F1
#
_cell.length_a   1.000
_cell.length_b   1.000
_cell.length_c   1.000
_cell.angle_alpha   90.00
_cell.angle_beta   90.00
_cell.angle_gamma   90.00
#
_symmetry.space_group_name_H-M   'P 1'
#
loop_
_entity.id
_entity.type
_entity.pdbx_description
1 polymer ?
#
loop_
_entity_poly.entity_id
_entity_poly.type
_entity_poly.pdbx_seq_one_letter_code
_entity_poly.pdbx_strand_id
1 'polypeptide(L)'
;MPHSTYLPEKMGSASVTPGGSFEAGSFQEFTLTYTAGYFGIDDTGSLKIVHRFASDMGKPQFDKPDAANYVTAEATNGAVLHIEYDMKR
;
A
#
# COMPACT_ATOMS: atom_id res chain seq x y z
N MET A 1 5.69 12.06 -5.28
CA MET A 1 7.01 12.59 -4.87
C MET A 1 6.76 13.91 -4.16
N PRO A 2 7.30 14.14 -2.96
CA PRO A 2 6.87 15.28 -2.15
C PRO A 2 7.29 16.59 -2.82
N HIS A 3 6.34 17.52 -2.98
CA HIS A 3 6.61 18.88 -3.46
C HIS A 3 7.32 19.75 -2.41
N SER A 4 7.43 19.25 -1.17
CA SER A 4 8.25 19.81 -0.10
C SER A 4 9.56 19.03 0.03
N THR A 5 10.68 19.76 0.12
CA THR A 5 12.00 19.23 0.47
C THR A 5 12.35 19.45 1.95
N TYR A 6 11.37 19.79 2.79
CA TYR A 6 11.57 20.03 4.22
C TYR A 6 11.77 18.71 4.98
N LEU A 7 12.99 18.52 5.52
CA LEU A 7 13.38 17.40 6.39
C LEU A 7 12.89 16.01 5.89
N PRO A 8 13.24 15.62 4.64
CA PRO A 8 12.75 14.38 4.04
C PRO A 8 13.10 13.12 4.86
N GLU A 9 14.23 13.14 5.58
CA GLU A 9 14.67 12.09 6.49
C GLU A 9 13.73 11.86 7.68
N LYS A 10 12.84 12.82 7.99
CA LYS A 10 11.84 12.75 9.06
C LYS A 10 10.45 12.32 8.61
N MET A 11 10.22 12.16 7.31
CA MET A 11 8.89 11.85 6.74
C MET A 11 8.56 10.34 6.69
N GLY A 12 9.53 9.48 7.02
CA GLY A 12 9.39 8.03 6.99
C GLY A 12 9.77 7.42 5.64
N SER A 13 9.46 6.15 5.45
CA SER A 13 9.82 5.39 4.25
C SER A 13 8.75 4.37 3.86
N ALA A 14 8.72 4.00 2.59
CA ALA A 14 7.91 2.90 2.08
C ALA A 14 8.78 1.92 1.30
N SER A 15 8.54 0.63 1.47
CA SER A 15 9.15 -0.46 0.71
C SER A 15 8.09 -1.44 0.22
N VAL A 16 8.38 -2.12 -0.89
CA VAL A 16 7.54 -3.22 -1.43
C VAL A 16 8.43 -4.43 -1.67
N THR A 17 7.97 -5.59 -1.21
CA THR A 17 8.67 -6.88 -1.33
C THR A 17 7.70 -7.99 -1.70
N PRO A 18 8.07 -8.93 -2.59
CA PRO A 18 9.35 -9.04 -3.30
C PRO A 18 9.53 -7.93 -4.34
N GLY A 19 10.79 -7.66 -4.70
CA GLY A 19 11.16 -6.77 -5.82
C GLY A 19 11.91 -7.57 -6.89
N GLY A 20 11.81 -7.14 -8.15
CA GLY A 20 12.47 -7.81 -9.28
C GLY A 20 11.55 -7.91 -10.49
N SER A 21 11.65 -9.03 -11.19
CA SER A 21 10.84 -9.39 -12.36
C SER A 21 9.97 -10.61 -12.05
N PHE A 22 8.76 -10.63 -12.59
CA PHE A 22 7.74 -11.64 -12.32
C PHE A 22 7.11 -12.15 -13.62
N GLU A 23 6.46 -13.32 -13.58
CA GLU A 23 5.79 -13.90 -14.74
C GLU A 23 4.44 -13.20 -15.01
N ALA A 24 4.25 -12.66 -16.21
CA ALA A 24 3.01 -11.97 -16.59
C ALA A 24 1.83 -12.94 -16.66
N GLY A 25 0.65 -12.51 -16.19
CA GLY A 25 -0.52 -13.40 -16.06
C GLY A 25 -0.42 -14.44 -14.93
N SER A 26 0.60 -14.39 -14.06
CA SER A 26 0.69 -15.22 -12.85
C SER A 26 0.22 -14.46 -11.60
N PHE A 27 -0.20 -15.19 -10.56
CA PHE A 27 -0.43 -14.60 -9.25
C PHE A 27 0.88 -14.40 -8.50
N GLN A 28 1.06 -13.20 -7.94
CA GLN A 28 2.21 -12.82 -7.12
C GLN A 28 1.71 -12.10 -5.87
N GLU A 29 2.28 -12.40 -4.71
CA GLU A 29 1.98 -11.71 -3.45
C GLU A 29 2.99 -10.60 -3.21
N PHE A 30 2.53 -9.44 -2.73
CA PHE A 30 3.38 -8.29 -2.40
C PHE A 30 3.02 -7.71 -1.03
N THR A 31 4.00 -7.62 -0.14
CA THR A 31 3.93 -6.84 1.10
C THR A 31 4.39 -5.42 0.81
N LEU A 32 3.57 -4.41 1.15
CA LEU A 32 3.98 -3.01 1.21
C LEU A 32 4.11 -2.59 2.68
N THR A 33 5.31 -2.19 3.08
CA THR A 33 5.59 -1.71 4.44
C THR A 33 5.83 -0.21 4.40
N TYR A 34 4.98 0.57 5.09
CA TYR A 34 5.25 1.96 5.41
C TYR A 34 5.78 2.08 6.84
N THR A 35 6.96 2.67 7.01
CA THR A 35 7.52 3.02 8.32
C THR A 35 7.30 4.50 8.57
N ALA A 36 6.46 4.81 9.56
CA ALA A 36 6.18 6.19 9.96
C ALA A 36 7.44 6.92 10.41
N GLY A 37 7.63 8.14 9.91
CA GLY A 37 8.71 9.03 10.33
C GLY A 37 8.38 9.80 11.60
N TYR A 38 9.27 10.71 12.00
CA TYR A 38 9.07 11.63 13.14
C TYR A 38 7.76 12.45 13.04
N PHE A 39 7.32 12.78 11.81
CA PHE A 39 6.06 13.51 11.60
C PHE A 39 4.79 12.63 11.66
N GLY A 40 4.93 11.31 11.63
CA GLY A 40 3.81 10.36 11.68
C GLY A 40 2.82 10.49 10.50
N ILE A 41 1.60 10.03 10.75
CA ILE A 41 0.38 10.30 9.97
C ILE A 41 -0.68 10.72 10.99
N ASP A 42 -1.42 11.78 10.68
CA ASP A 42 -2.45 12.35 11.57
C ASP A 42 -3.76 11.54 11.52
N ASP A 43 -4.71 11.80 12.43
CA ASP A 43 -5.96 11.02 12.59
C ASP A 43 -6.87 10.97 11.35
N THR A 44 -6.74 11.97 10.48
CA THR A 44 -7.44 12.13 9.19
C THR A 44 -6.53 11.89 7.99
N GLY A 45 -5.26 11.53 8.22
CA GLY A 45 -4.30 11.18 7.18
C GLY A 45 -4.56 9.79 6.58
N SER A 46 -4.01 9.53 5.39
CA SER A 46 -4.17 8.23 4.72
C SER A 46 -2.98 7.88 3.81
N LEU A 47 -2.74 6.58 3.63
CA LEU A 47 -1.81 6.05 2.65
C LEU A 47 -2.57 5.69 1.37
N LYS A 48 -2.40 6.47 0.30
CA LYS A 48 -2.92 6.11 -1.02
C LYS A 48 -1.90 5.26 -1.80
N ILE A 49 -2.18 3.96 -1.91
CA ILE A 49 -1.44 3.02 -2.75
C ILE A 49 -2.01 3.10 -4.17
N VAL A 50 -1.16 3.26 -5.20
CA VAL A 50 -1.58 3.37 -6.61
C VAL A 50 -0.80 2.40 -7.49
N HIS A 51 -1.51 1.76 -8.43
CA HIS A 51 -0.92 0.95 -9.51
C HIS A 51 -1.16 1.62 -10.86
N ARG A 52 -0.51 1.13 -11.93
CA ARG A 52 -0.81 1.60 -13.29
C ARG A 52 -2.16 1.06 -13.74
N PHE A 53 -3.00 1.93 -14.33
CA PHE A 53 -4.28 1.54 -14.92
C PHE A 53 -4.15 0.44 -15.98
N ALA A 54 -3.14 0.55 -16.86
CA ALA A 54 -2.76 -0.51 -17.77
C ALA A 54 -1.97 -1.59 -17.01
N SER A 55 -2.69 -2.57 -16.48
CA SER A 55 -2.16 -3.75 -15.77
C SER A 55 -3.12 -4.93 -15.90
N ASP A 56 -2.60 -6.15 -15.76
CA ASP A 56 -3.35 -7.41 -15.62
C ASP A 56 -3.80 -7.69 -14.17
N MET A 57 -3.47 -6.80 -13.24
CA MET A 57 -3.83 -6.88 -11.82
C MET A 57 -5.35 -6.98 -11.61
N GLY A 58 -5.78 -8.05 -10.94
CA GLY A 58 -7.18 -8.25 -10.55
C GLY A 58 -7.64 -7.24 -9.49
N LYS A 59 -8.95 -6.98 -9.42
CA LYS A 59 -9.54 -6.07 -8.42
C LYS A 59 -9.27 -6.60 -7.00
N PRO A 60 -8.63 -5.81 -6.10
CA PRO A 60 -8.50 -6.17 -4.69
C PRO A 60 -9.83 -6.43 -4.00
N GLN A 61 -9.81 -7.37 -3.05
CA GLN A 61 -10.91 -7.67 -2.14
C GLN A 61 -10.38 -7.94 -0.72
N PHE A 62 -11.23 -7.73 0.27
CA PHE A 62 -10.85 -7.68 1.69
C PHE A 62 -11.70 -8.63 2.55
N ASP A 63 -12.50 -9.51 1.93
CA ASP A 63 -13.57 -10.27 2.60
C ASP A 63 -13.47 -11.80 2.44
N LYS A 64 -12.61 -12.30 1.56
CA LYS A 64 -12.45 -13.73 1.26
C LYS A 64 -10.98 -14.14 1.27
N PRO A 65 -10.43 -14.64 2.40
CA PRO A 65 -9.01 -14.94 2.51
C PRO A 65 -8.52 -16.00 1.51
N ASP A 66 -9.34 -17.02 1.24
CA ASP A 66 -8.99 -18.12 0.32
C ASP A 66 -9.23 -17.80 -1.17
N ALA A 67 -9.56 -16.54 -1.51
CA ALA A 67 -9.91 -16.13 -2.88
C ALA A 67 -8.86 -15.18 -3.48
N ALA A 68 -8.73 -15.24 -4.81
CA ALA A 68 -7.80 -14.39 -5.56
C ALA A 68 -7.95 -12.88 -5.24
N ASN A 69 -6.82 -12.16 -5.30
CA ASN A 69 -6.71 -10.73 -5.01
C ASN A 69 -7.12 -10.34 -3.57
N TYR A 70 -7.04 -11.27 -2.61
CA TYR A 70 -7.19 -10.93 -1.19
C TYR A 70 -6.08 -9.97 -0.75
N VAL A 71 -6.45 -8.97 0.06
CA VAL A 71 -5.53 -8.00 0.65
C VAL A 71 -5.88 -7.79 2.12
N THR A 72 -4.85 -7.75 2.95
CA THR A 72 -4.93 -7.33 4.36
C THR A 72 -4.05 -6.11 4.58
N ALA A 73 -4.38 -5.29 5.58
CA ALA A 73 -3.48 -4.30 6.12
C ALA A 73 -3.56 -4.32 7.65
N GLU A 74 -2.42 -4.12 8.30
CA GLU A 74 -2.30 -4.01 9.76
C GLU A 74 -1.49 -2.76 10.12
N ALA A 75 -1.63 -2.30 11.36
CA ALA A 75 -0.83 -1.22 11.91
C ALA A 75 -0.18 -1.70 13.22
N THR A 76 1.15 -1.68 13.28
CA THR A 76 1.93 -2.23 14.41
C THR A 76 1.71 -1.49 15.74
N ASN A 77 1.10 -0.31 15.71
CA ASN A 77 0.66 0.48 16.87
C ASN A 77 -0.80 0.22 17.28
N GLY A 78 -1.51 -0.69 16.61
CA GLY A 78 -2.92 -1.01 16.87
C GLY A 78 -3.94 0.00 16.32
N ALA A 79 -3.55 0.90 15.41
CA ALA A 79 -4.48 1.82 14.76
C ALA A 79 -5.55 1.07 13.92
N VAL A 80 -6.81 1.48 14.04
CA VAL A 80 -7.92 0.90 13.27
C VAL A 80 -7.89 1.45 11.86
N LEU A 81 -7.67 0.57 10.86
CA LEU A 81 -7.56 0.96 9.46
C LEU A 81 -8.91 0.82 8.74
N HIS A 82 -9.32 1.89 8.04
CA HIS A 82 -10.34 1.80 7.00
C HIS A 82 -9.66 1.51 5.66
N ILE A 83 -10.04 0.40 5.01
CA ILE A 83 -9.45 -0.05 3.74
C ILE A 83 -10.51 0.02 2.65
N GLU A 84 -10.23 0.72 1.56
CA GLU A 84 -11.08 0.80 0.37
C GLU A 84 -10.28 0.61 -0.93
N TYR A 85 -10.97 0.25 -2.01
CA TYR A 85 -10.42 0.27 -3.36
C TYR A 85 -11.43 0.87 -4.34
N ASP A 86 -11.05 1.99 -4.95
CA ASP A 86 -11.75 2.61 -6.07
C ASP A 86 -10.74 2.91 -7.19
N MET A 87 -11.00 2.36 -8.37
CA MET A 87 -10.18 2.50 -9.57
C MET A 87 -10.19 3.94 -10.16
N LYS A 88 -11.04 4.83 -9.63
CA LYS A 88 -11.25 6.21 -10.12
C LYS A 88 -10.82 7.32 -9.15
N ARG A 89 -10.19 6.99 -8.00
CA ARG A 89 -9.88 7.92 -6.91
C ARG A 89 -8.42 8.38 -6.81
#